data_AF-A0A961SK00-F1
#
_entry.id   AF-A0A961SK00-F1
#
_cell.length_a   1.000
_cell.length_b   1.000
_cell.length_c   1.000
_cell.angle_alpha   90.00
_cell.angle_beta   90.00
_cell.angle_gamma   90.00
#
_symmetry.space_group_name_H-M   'P 1'
#
loop_
_entity.id
_entity.type
_entity.pdbx_description
1 polymer ?
#
loop_
_entity_poly.entity_id
_entity_poly.type
_entity_poly.pdbx_seq_one_letter_code
_entity_poly.pdbx_strand_id
1 'polypeptide(L)'
;MSSASSLSSQKSPSALRDYWDSYGGLKALSKSPYLWVSVIFTLVLFPGWMRVEGREVIADVTVSVAPSLLGFSIGAMAIVLAFSGSSFFEVLSEKGRYDSAYIDLTSKFVHFILVQCFAIAFALFSKLQLDSVLLSFLATLTLAYALATAVATALALFGTARIYNTIMRLKANSGEKENVD
;
A
#
# COMPACT_ATOMS: atom_id res chain seq x y z
N MET A 1 17.80 18.32 -36.55
CA MET A 1 16.45 17.94 -37.05
C MET A 1 16.54 16.45 -37.37
N SER A 2 16.11 15.50 -36.53
CA SER A 2 14.71 15.12 -36.33
C SER A 2 14.55 14.00 -35.28
N SER A 3 15.19 14.11 -34.11
CA SER A 3 15.05 13.07 -33.06
C SER A 3 14.86 13.60 -31.64
N ALA A 4 14.99 14.91 -31.42
CA ALA A 4 14.82 15.53 -30.10
C ALA A 4 13.44 16.19 -29.89
N SER A 5 12.61 16.27 -30.94
CA SER A 5 11.30 16.94 -30.91
C SER A 5 10.11 15.99 -30.75
N SER A 6 10.33 14.68 -30.61
CA SER A 6 9.26 13.68 -30.43
C SER A 6 9.04 13.26 -28.96
N LEU A 7 9.84 13.76 -28.01
CA LEU A 7 9.72 13.40 -26.60
C LEU A 7 8.83 14.36 -25.78
N SER A 8 8.37 15.48 -26.35
CA SER A 8 7.63 16.50 -25.60
C SER A 8 6.10 16.34 -25.60
N SER A 9 5.56 15.23 -26.13
CA SER A 9 4.10 14.99 -26.16
C SER A 9 3.71 13.59 -25.67
N GLN A 10 4.48 12.99 -24.77
CA GLN A 10 3.90 11.97 -23.91
C GLN A 10 3.23 12.68 -22.74
N LYS A 11 1.91 12.89 -22.86
CA LYS A 11 1.04 13.26 -21.75
C LYS A 11 1.35 12.26 -20.63
N SER A 12 2.09 12.67 -19.59
CA SER A 12 2.47 11.74 -18.54
C SER A 12 1.17 11.11 -18.04
N PRO A 13 1.00 9.78 -18.13
CA PRO A 13 -0.15 9.17 -17.51
C PRO A 13 -0.20 9.65 -16.05
N SER A 14 -1.40 9.98 -15.59
CA SER A 14 -1.59 10.47 -14.23
C SER A 14 -1.01 9.42 -13.28
N ALA A 15 -0.06 9.78 -12.42
CA ALA A 15 0.53 8.85 -11.46
C ALA A 15 -0.53 8.13 -10.60
N LEU A 16 -1.67 8.79 -10.34
CA LEU A 16 -2.82 8.19 -9.69
C LEU A 16 -3.49 7.10 -10.53
N ARG A 17 -3.56 7.30 -11.85
CA ARG A 17 -4.10 6.30 -12.78
C ARG A 17 -3.18 5.09 -12.88
N ASP A 18 -1.87 5.32 -13.00
CA ASP A 18 -0.89 4.22 -13.05
C ASP A 18 -0.90 3.39 -11.77
N TYR A 19 -0.96 4.05 -10.61
CA TYR A 19 -1.17 3.38 -9.32
C TYR A 19 -2.46 2.55 -9.32
N TRP A 20 -3.58 3.14 -9.74
CA TRP A 20 -4.88 2.49 -9.67
C TRP A 20 -4.96 1.26 -10.57
N ASP A 21 -4.41 1.37 -11.78
CA ASP A 21 -4.34 0.29 -12.75
C ASP A 21 -3.40 -0.82 -12.25
N SER A 22 -2.24 -0.46 -11.66
CA SER A 22 -1.29 -1.42 -11.09
C SER A 22 -1.81 -2.15 -9.86
N TYR A 23 -2.57 -1.46 -8.99
CA TYR A 23 -3.19 -2.08 -7.80
C TYR A 23 -4.33 -3.05 -8.16
N GLY A 24 -4.88 -2.97 -9.39
CA GLY A 24 -5.99 -3.81 -9.85
C GLY A 24 -7.39 -3.19 -9.67
N GLY A 25 -7.45 -1.89 -9.38
CA GLY A 25 -8.66 -1.07 -9.34
C GLY A 25 -9.75 -1.53 -8.36
N LEU A 26 -11.01 -1.18 -8.66
CA LEU A 26 -12.17 -1.51 -7.79
C LEU A 26 -12.44 -3.01 -7.68
N LYS A 27 -12.08 -3.79 -8.71
CA LYS A 27 -12.26 -5.25 -8.69
C LYS A 27 -11.30 -5.89 -7.68
N ALA A 28 -10.06 -5.43 -7.61
CA ALA A 28 -9.10 -5.90 -6.62
C ALA A 28 -9.53 -5.50 -5.20
N LEU A 29 -10.00 -4.26 -5.03
CA LEU A 29 -10.48 -3.77 -3.73
C LEU A 29 -11.65 -4.61 -3.20
N SER A 30 -12.70 -4.82 -4.00
CA SER A 30 -13.89 -5.57 -3.58
C SER A 30 -13.65 -7.07 -3.35
N LYS A 31 -12.63 -7.65 -4.00
CA LYS A 31 -12.21 -9.05 -3.78
C LYS A 31 -11.12 -9.19 -2.71
N SER A 32 -10.63 -8.08 -2.14
CA SER A 32 -9.54 -8.11 -1.17
C SER A 32 -9.99 -8.79 0.12
N PRO A 33 -9.32 -9.87 0.58
CA PRO A 33 -9.64 -10.50 1.86
C PRO A 33 -9.47 -9.51 3.02
N TYR A 34 -8.53 -8.57 2.91
CA TYR A 34 -8.29 -7.54 3.92
C TYR A 34 -9.48 -6.57 4.07
N LEU A 35 -10.18 -6.25 2.97
CA LEU A 35 -11.39 -5.43 3.05
C LEU A 35 -12.50 -6.17 3.80
N TRP A 36 -12.73 -7.43 3.47
CA TRP A 36 -13.77 -8.24 4.13
C TRP A 36 -13.48 -8.48 5.61
N VAL A 37 -12.22 -8.74 5.97
CA VAL A 37 -11.79 -8.81 7.38
C VAL A 37 -12.09 -7.49 8.09
N SER A 38 -11.85 -6.35 7.44
CA SER A 38 -12.10 -5.03 8.02
C SER A 38 -13.58 -4.74 8.19
N VAL A 39 -14.43 -5.17 7.24
CA VAL A 39 -15.89 -5.08 7.36
C VAL A 39 -16.38 -5.92 8.54
N ILE A 40 -15.93 -7.18 8.64
CA ILE A 40 -16.30 -8.06 9.77
C ILE A 40 -15.86 -7.43 11.09
N PHE A 41 -14.63 -6.95 11.18
CA PHE A 41 -14.10 -6.29 12.36
C PHE A 41 -14.94 -5.06 12.74
N THR A 42 -15.33 -4.26 11.76
CA THR A 42 -16.20 -3.09 11.97
C THR A 42 -17.58 -3.50 12.49
N LEU A 43 -18.18 -4.56 11.94
CA LEU A 43 -19.48 -5.07 12.41
C LEU A 43 -19.40 -5.61 13.84
N VAL A 44 -18.31 -6.30 14.20
CA VAL A 44 -18.09 -6.77 15.58
C VAL A 44 -18.01 -5.59 16.55
N LEU A 45 -17.42 -4.46 16.12
CA LEU A 45 -17.35 -3.24 16.93
C LEU A 45 -18.62 -2.38 16.91
N PHE A 46 -19.70 -2.83 16.24
CA PHE A 46 -20.96 -2.06 16.06
C PHE A 46 -21.49 -1.38 17.33
N PRO A 47 -21.60 -2.06 18.48
CA PRO A 47 -22.12 -1.42 19.69
C PRO A 47 -21.22 -0.29 20.21
N GLY A 48 -19.93 -0.35 19.92
CA GLY A 48 -18.94 0.64 20.33
C GLY A 48 -19.06 1.91 19.51
N TRP A 49 -18.84 1.83 18.19
CA TRP A 49 -18.80 3.03 17.35
C TRP A 49 -20.17 3.69 17.12
N MET A 50 -21.29 2.99 17.37
CA MET A 50 -22.63 3.60 17.31
C MET A 50 -22.87 4.62 18.43
N ARG A 51 -22.28 4.42 19.61
CA ARG A 51 -22.45 5.30 20.79
C ARG A 51 -21.58 6.55 20.65
N VAL A 52 -22.10 7.69 21.10
CA VAL A 52 -21.38 8.99 21.02
C VAL A 52 -19.98 8.89 21.64
N GLU A 53 -19.87 8.32 22.85
CA GLU A 53 -18.59 8.09 23.54
C GLU A 53 -17.63 7.23 22.70
N GLY A 54 -18.14 6.17 22.06
CA GLY A 54 -17.32 5.28 21.25
C GLY A 54 -16.85 5.93 19.93
N ARG A 55 -17.62 6.87 19.36
CA ARG A 55 -17.18 7.65 18.18
C ARG A 55 -15.96 8.48 18.49
N GLU A 56 -15.97 9.15 19.64
CA GLU A 56 -14.84 9.95 20.10
C GLU A 56 -13.61 9.08 20.33
N VAL A 57 -13.77 7.92 20.99
CA VAL A 57 -12.69 6.95 21.21
C VAL A 57 -12.08 6.48 19.89
N ILE A 58 -12.90 6.14 18.88
CA ILE A 58 -12.38 5.72 17.56
C ILE A 58 -11.58 6.85 16.91
N ALA A 59 -12.05 8.09 16.99
CA ALA A 59 -11.33 9.23 16.44
C ALA A 59 -9.99 9.45 17.16
N ASP A 60 -9.95 9.35 18.49
CA ASP A 60 -8.72 9.47 19.29
C ASP A 60 -7.71 8.36 19.01
N VAL A 61 -8.18 7.11 18.94
CA VAL A 61 -7.34 5.97 18.57
C VAL A 61 -6.79 6.16 17.15
N THR A 62 -7.61 6.65 16.21
CA THR A 62 -7.16 6.87 14.83
C THR A 62 -6.07 7.95 14.77
N VAL A 63 -6.27 9.09 15.42
CA VAL A 63 -5.31 10.21 15.39
C VAL A 63 -4.04 9.87 16.19
N SER A 64 -4.08 8.97 17.17
CA SER A 64 -2.89 8.52 17.89
C SER A 64 -2.08 7.43 17.16
N VAL A 65 -2.74 6.53 16.42
CA VAL A 65 -2.08 5.37 15.79
C VAL A 65 -1.73 5.62 14.31
N ALA A 66 -2.65 6.20 13.53
CA ALA A 66 -2.50 6.31 12.09
C ALA A 66 -1.28 7.17 11.66
N PRO A 67 -0.94 8.29 12.32
CA PRO A 67 0.26 9.06 11.95
C PRO A 67 1.56 8.27 12.13
N SER A 68 1.68 7.46 13.17
CA SER A 68 2.85 6.60 13.39
C SER A 68 2.97 5.53 12.30
N LEU A 69 1.85 4.90 11.93
CA LEU A 69 1.82 3.95 10.81
C LEU A 69 2.19 4.64 9.49
N LEU A 70 1.71 5.86 9.27
CA LEU A 70 1.91 6.61 8.04
C LEU A 70 3.39 7.02 7.90
N GLY A 71 3.98 7.49 9.01
CA GLY A 71 5.41 7.75 9.09
C GLY A 71 6.25 6.50 8.81
N PHE A 72 5.86 5.35 9.35
CA PHE A 72 6.50 4.07 9.03
C PHE A 72 6.34 3.70 7.55
N SER A 73 5.14 3.85 6.95
CA SER A 73 4.91 3.54 5.54
C SER A 73 5.76 4.40 4.61
N ILE A 74 5.81 5.71 4.86
CA ILE A 74 6.63 6.64 4.08
C ILE A 74 8.12 6.33 4.29
N GLY A 75 8.55 6.06 5.53
CA GLY A 75 9.93 5.68 5.82
C GLY A 75 10.36 4.39 5.13
N ALA A 76 9.54 3.35 5.18
CA ALA A 76 9.78 2.09 4.47
C ALA A 76 9.85 2.30 2.95
N MET A 77 8.93 3.10 2.38
CA MET A 77 8.96 3.44 0.97
C MET A 77 10.20 4.25 0.60
N ALA A 78 10.62 5.21 1.43
CA ALA A 78 11.84 5.99 1.22
C ALA A 78 13.09 5.10 1.21
N ILE A 79 13.17 4.09 2.08
CA ILE A 79 14.24 3.09 2.08
C ILE A 79 14.21 2.29 0.77
N VAL A 80 13.02 1.80 0.38
CA VAL A 80 12.85 1.07 -0.89
C VAL A 80 13.33 1.92 -2.08
N LEU A 81 12.98 3.21 -2.14
CA LEU A 81 13.42 4.10 -3.21
C LEU A 81 14.91 4.44 -3.13
N ALA A 82 15.46 4.64 -1.94
CA ALA A 82 16.86 5.03 -1.73
C ALA A 82 17.85 3.94 -2.20
N PHE A 83 17.46 2.67 -2.10
CA PHE A 83 18.30 1.56 -2.54
C PHE A 83 18.03 1.10 -3.99
N SER A 84 17.25 1.86 -4.77
CA SER A 84 16.82 1.52 -6.14
C SER A 84 17.94 1.24 -7.15
N GLY A 85 19.19 1.67 -6.87
CA GLY A 85 20.37 1.38 -7.69
C GLY A 85 21.09 0.07 -7.35
N SER A 86 20.63 -0.69 -6.36
CA SER A 86 21.25 -1.98 -5.99
C SER A 86 20.79 -3.13 -6.89
N SER A 87 21.59 -4.20 -6.97
CA SER A 87 21.25 -5.43 -7.72
C SER A 87 19.92 -6.06 -7.28
N PHE A 88 19.45 -5.75 -6.07
CA PHE A 88 18.12 -6.10 -5.58
C PHE A 88 17.01 -5.45 -6.43
N PHE A 89 17.09 -4.16 -6.69
CA PHE A 89 16.05 -3.45 -7.45
C PHE A 89 16.15 -3.68 -8.95
N GLU A 90 17.34 -3.96 -9.48
CA GLU A 90 17.47 -4.42 -10.86
C GLU A 90 16.63 -5.69 -11.09
N VAL A 91 16.73 -6.64 -10.17
CA VAL A 91 15.96 -7.89 -10.19
C VAL A 91 14.46 -7.62 -10.07
N LEU A 92 14.04 -6.77 -9.13
CA LEU A 92 12.62 -6.48 -8.89
C LEU A 92 11.97 -5.63 -9.97
N SER A 93 12.73 -4.80 -10.68
CA SER A 93 12.22 -3.99 -11.78
C SER A 93 11.83 -4.83 -12.99
N GLU A 94 12.29 -6.09 -13.06
CA GLU A 94 12.07 -7.02 -14.16
C GLU A 94 12.29 -6.36 -15.54
N LYS A 95 13.40 -5.62 -15.70
CA LYS A 95 13.73 -4.84 -16.91
C LYS A 95 12.72 -3.73 -17.23
N GLY A 96 12.11 -3.14 -16.21
CA GLY A 96 11.17 -2.02 -16.34
C GLY A 96 9.76 -2.44 -16.76
N ARG A 97 9.36 -3.69 -16.48
CA ARG A 97 7.99 -4.15 -16.74
C ARG A 97 6.97 -3.40 -15.87
N TYR A 98 5.84 -3.04 -16.48
CA TYR A 98 4.73 -2.37 -15.79
C TYR A 98 4.05 -3.24 -14.73
N ASP A 99 4.17 -4.57 -14.83
CA ASP A 99 3.67 -5.56 -13.87
C ASP A 99 4.78 -6.17 -13.00
N SER A 100 5.92 -5.46 -12.88
CA SER A 100 7.08 -5.94 -12.11
C SER A 100 6.81 -6.00 -10.61
N ALA A 101 7.53 -6.88 -9.91
CA ALA A 101 7.47 -6.98 -8.45
C ALA A 101 7.74 -5.65 -7.72
N TYR A 102 8.54 -4.77 -8.33
CA TYR A 102 8.78 -3.42 -7.83
C TYR A 102 7.54 -2.51 -7.89
N ILE A 103 6.83 -2.49 -9.03
CA ILE A 103 5.60 -1.71 -9.20
C ILE A 103 4.48 -2.27 -8.32
N ASP A 104 4.36 -3.60 -8.24
CA ASP A 104 3.42 -4.28 -7.34
C ASP A 104 3.67 -3.89 -5.87
N LEU A 105 4.91 -3.99 -5.38
CA LEU A 105 5.27 -3.56 -4.03
C LEU A 105 4.93 -2.08 -3.78
N THR A 106 5.33 -1.21 -4.71
CA THR A 106 5.13 0.25 -4.59
C THR A 106 3.64 0.61 -4.58
N SER A 107 2.84 -0.01 -5.44
CA SER A 107 1.39 0.22 -5.49
C SER A 107 0.67 -0.18 -4.20
N LYS A 108 1.10 -1.25 -3.54
CA LYS A 108 0.59 -1.68 -2.23
C LYS A 108 0.92 -0.65 -1.14
N PHE A 109 2.15 -0.13 -1.13
CA PHE A 109 2.55 0.95 -0.23
C PHE A 109 1.72 2.22 -0.45
N VAL A 110 1.53 2.63 -1.71
CA VAL A 110 0.69 3.80 -2.04
C VAL A 110 -0.74 3.57 -1.57
N HIS A 111 -1.32 2.39 -1.82
CA HIS A 111 -2.66 2.06 -1.34
C HIS A 111 -2.76 2.15 0.19
N PHE A 112 -1.79 1.55 0.89
CA PHE A 112 -1.71 1.58 2.34
C PHE A 112 -1.62 3.01 2.88
N ILE A 113 -0.80 3.88 2.28
CA ILE A 113 -0.69 5.30 2.67
C ILE A 113 -2.01 6.04 2.44
N LEU A 114 -2.65 5.85 1.28
CA LEU A 114 -3.92 6.52 0.96
C LEU A 114 -5.03 6.13 1.95
N VAL A 115 -5.15 4.84 2.29
CA VAL A 115 -6.13 4.36 3.27
C VAL A 115 -5.91 5.02 4.63
N GLN A 116 -4.66 5.16 5.07
CA GLN A 116 -4.33 5.86 6.33
C GLN A 116 -4.68 7.34 6.29
N CYS A 117 -4.40 8.02 5.17
CA CYS A 117 -4.82 9.42 4.98
C CYS A 117 -6.36 9.56 5.09
N PHE A 118 -7.12 8.64 4.49
CA PHE A 118 -8.58 8.64 4.61
C PHE A 118 -9.05 8.36 6.04
N ALA A 119 -8.41 7.44 6.76
CA ALA A 119 -8.71 7.18 8.17
C ALA A 119 -8.53 8.45 9.03
N ILE A 120 -7.40 9.14 8.86
CA ILE A 120 -7.14 10.42 9.56
C ILE A 120 -8.19 11.47 9.18
N ALA A 121 -8.53 11.60 7.89
CA ALA A 121 -9.55 12.56 7.45
C ALA A 121 -10.92 12.31 8.09
N PHE A 122 -11.38 11.05 8.15
CA PHE A 122 -12.64 10.71 8.80
C PHE A 122 -12.60 10.89 10.32
N ALA A 123 -11.46 10.65 10.96
CA ALA A 123 -11.28 10.94 12.37
C ALA A 123 -11.33 12.45 12.67
N LEU A 124 -10.74 13.29 11.81
CA LEU A 124 -10.81 14.74 11.93
C LEU A 124 -12.24 15.26 11.80
N PHE A 125 -13.02 14.75 10.84
CA PHE A 125 -14.44 15.11 10.74
C PHE A 125 -15.23 14.72 12.01
N SER A 126 -14.90 13.57 12.62
CA SER A 126 -15.52 13.14 13.88
C SER A 126 -15.13 14.06 15.04
N LYS A 127 -13.88 14.52 15.12
CA LYS A 127 -13.40 15.47 16.13
C LYS A 127 -14.01 16.88 15.99
N LEU A 128 -14.39 17.27 14.78
CA LEU A 128 -15.08 18.54 14.52
C LEU A 128 -16.59 18.48 14.79
N GLN A 129 -17.08 17.42 15.46
CA GLN A 129 -18.51 17.22 15.76
C GLN A 129 -19.41 17.22 14.51
N LEU A 130 -18.84 16.88 13.34
CA LEU A 130 -19.59 16.58 12.12
C LEU A 130 -19.99 15.10 12.09
N ASP A 131 -20.17 14.51 13.27
CA ASP A 131 -20.31 13.07 13.44
C ASP A 131 -21.71 12.60 13.01
N SER A 132 -21.73 11.76 11.98
CA SER A 132 -22.91 11.00 11.58
C SER A 132 -22.63 9.51 11.78
N VAL A 133 -23.68 8.71 11.90
CA VAL A 133 -23.57 7.24 11.98
C VAL A 133 -22.77 6.69 10.79
N LEU A 134 -22.98 7.25 9.60
CA LEU A 134 -22.23 6.89 8.39
C LEU A 134 -20.74 7.24 8.53
N LEU A 135 -20.43 8.44 8.99
CA LEU A 135 -19.04 8.87 9.15
C LEU A 135 -18.30 8.02 10.20
N SER A 136 -18.97 7.66 11.29
CA SER A 136 -18.42 6.77 12.31
C SER A 136 -18.16 5.36 11.79
N PHE A 137 -19.10 4.81 11.01
CA PHE A 137 -18.90 3.55 10.31
C PHE A 137 -17.69 3.63 9.37
N LEU A 138 -17.62 4.69 8.54
CA LEU A 138 -16.52 4.89 7.60
C LEU A 138 -15.18 5.07 8.31
N ALA A 139 -15.11 5.84 9.40
CA ALA A 139 -13.90 6.03 10.21
C ALA A 139 -13.42 4.71 10.82
N THR A 140 -14.34 3.92 11.37
CA THR A 140 -14.02 2.60 11.95
C THR A 140 -13.56 1.62 10.87
N LEU A 141 -14.26 1.61 9.72
CA LEU A 141 -13.95 0.74 8.60
C LEU A 141 -12.58 1.08 7.99
N THR A 142 -12.28 2.36 7.76
CA THR A 142 -10.99 2.77 7.21
C THR A 142 -9.85 2.56 8.19
N LEU A 143 -10.06 2.74 9.50
CA LEU A 143 -9.05 2.40 10.51
C LEU A 143 -8.76 0.89 10.50
N ALA A 144 -9.80 0.06 10.53
CA ALA A 144 -9.65 -1.40 10.46
C ALA A 144 -8.95 -1.82 9.16
N TYR A 145 -9.31 -1.19 8.04
CA TYR A 145 -8.70 -1.44 6.74
C TYR A 145 -7.26 -0.93 6.64
N ALA A 146 -6.90 0.18 7.31
CA ALA A 146 -5.53 0.63 7.44
C ALA A 146 -4.68 -0.41 8.17
N LEU A 147 -5.16 -0.97 9.27
CA LEU A 147 -4.46 -2.03 10.01
C LEU A 147 -4.31 -3.30 9.18
N ALA A 148 -5.36 -3.71 8.47
CA ALA A 148 -5.31 -4.89 7.61
C ALA A 148 -4.34 -4.71 6.42
N THR A 149 -4.34 -3.53 5.79
CA THR A 149 -3.41 -3.19 4.69
C THR A 149 -1.97 -2.98 5.17
N ALA A 150 -1.76 -2.63 6.44
CA ALA A 150 -0.42 -2.66 7.05
C ALA A 150 0.15 -4.08 7.05
N VAL A 151 -0.65 -5.07 7.48
CA VAL A 151 -0.27 -6.48 7.44
C VAL A 151 -0.02 -6.94 6.00
N ALA A 152 -0.91 -6.57 5.06
CA ALA A 152 -0.75 -6.90 3.64
C ALA A 152 0.57 -6.37 3.07
N THR A 153 0.93 -5.12 3.38
CA THR A 153 2.17 -4.48 2.93
C THR A 153 3.40 -5.13 3.57
N ALA A 154 3.35 -5.48 4.85
CA ALA A 154 4.43 -6.20 5.52
C ALA A 154 4.68 -7.59 4.89
N LEU A 155 3.61 -8.32 4.55
CA LEU A 155 3.70 -9.59 3.84
C LEU A 155 4.21 -9.41 2.40
N ALA A 156 3.85 -8.32 1.73
CA ALA A 156 4.37 -7.99 0.41
C ALA A 156 5.89 -7.76 0.44
N LEU A 157 6.39 -6.98 1.40
CA LEU A 157 7.83 -6.80 1.63
C LEU A 157 8.55 -8.15 1.83
N PHE A 158 7.97 -9.03 2.67
CA PHE A 158 8.53 -10.36 2.89
C PHE A 158 8.52 -11.21 1.60
N GLY A 159 7.44 -11.14 0.81
CA GLY A 159 7.36 -11.77 -0.50
C GLY A 159 8.46 -11.32 -1.45
N THR A 160 8.71 -10.01 -1.50
CA THR A 160 9.79 -9.41 -2.29
C THR A 160 11.17 -9.93 -1.87
N ALA A 161 11.42 -10.05 -0.55
CA ALA A 161 12.67 -10.63 -0.05
C ALA A 161 12.84 -12.11 -0.47
N ARG A 162 11.75 -12.88 -0.49
CA ARG A 162 11.77 -14.28 -0.98
C ARG A 162 12.07 -14.37 -2.48
N ILE A 163 11.49 -13.49 -3.29
CA ILE A 163 11.75 -13.43 -4.74
C ILE A 163 13.24 -13.19 -4.97
N TYR A 164 13.83 -12.20 -4.29
CA TYR A 164 15.25 -11.90 -4.40
C TYR A 164 16.14 -13.10 -4.03
N ASN A 165 15.90 -13.71 -2.86
CA ASN A 165 16.67 -14.87 -2.41
C ASN A 165 16.58 -16.05 -3.39
N THR A 166 15.41 -16.27 -3.98
CA THR A 166 15.22 -17.33 -4.98
C THR A 166 16.04 -17.06 -6.24
N ILE A 167 16.04 -15.83 -6.72
CA ILE A 167 16.78 -15.44 -7.93
C ILE A 167 18.29 -15.50 -7.70
N MET A 168 18.79 -15.06 -6.55
CA MET A 168 20.21 -15.19 -6.19
C MET A 168 20.66 -16.65 -6.14
N ARG A 169 19.84 -17.54 -5.58
CA ARG A 169 20.11 -18.99 -5.57
C ARG A 169 20.17 -19.57 -6.99
N LEU A 170 19.27 -19.17 -7.88
CA LEU A 170 19.28 -19.63 -9.28
C LEU A 170 20.54 -19.15 -10.03
N LYS A 171 20.94 -17.89 -9.84
CA LYS A 171 22.18 -17.36 -10.43
C LYS A 171 23.42 -18.14 -9.97
N ALA A 172 23.50 -18.46 -8.67
CA ALA A 172 24.61 -19.26 -8.13
C ALA A 172 24.70 -20.65 -8.78
N ASN A 173 23.56 -21.35 -8.89
CA ASN A 173 23.51 -22.68 -9.50
C ASN A 173 23.83 -22.68 -11.00
N SER A 174 23.51 -21.61 -11.73
CA SER A 174 23.85 -21.50 -13.16
C SER A 174 25.34 -21.23 -13.39
N GLY A 175 25.96 -20.40 -12.56
CA GLY A 175 27.40 -20.13 -12.66
C GLY A 175 28.28 -21.32 -12.25
N GLU A 176 27.76 -22.23 -11.43
CA GLU A 176 28.44 -23.49 -11.08
C GLU A 176 28.42 -24.49 -12.25
N LYS A 177 27.38 -24.48 -13.08
CA LYS A 177 27.29 -25.36 -14.26
C LYS A 177 28.19 -24.91 -15.42
N GLU A 178 28.40 -23.61 -15.57
CA GLU A 178 29.20 -23.04 -16.67
C GLU A 178 30.72 -23.21 -16.47
N ASN A 179 31.16 -23.56 -15.25
CA ASN A 179 32.58 -23.79 -14.90
C ASN A 179 32.97 -25.29 -14.86
N VAL A 180 32.05 -26.20 -15.22
CA VAL A 180 32.27 -27.66 -15.16
C VAL A 180 32.36 -28.31 -16.55
N ASP A 181 32.18 -27.53 -17.62
CA ASP A 181 32.38 -27.91 -19.02
C ASP A 181 33.69 -27.29 -19.58
#